data_AF-A0AA40FPC0-F1
#
_entry.id   AF-A0AA40FPC0-F1
#
_cell.length_a   1.000
_cell.length_b   1.000
_cell.length_c   1.000
_cell.angle_alpha   90.00
_cell.angle_beta   90.00
_cell.angle_gamma   90.00
#
_symmetry.space_group_name_H-M   'P 1'
#
loop_
_entity.id
_entity.type
_entity.pdbx_description
1 polymer ?
#
loop_
_entity_poly.entity_id
_entity_poly.type
_entity_poly.pdbx_seq_one_letter_code
_entity_poly.pdbx_strand_id
1 'polypeptide(L)'
;MICDGVDSLVAYVHIDRKKEKIDLFCGEKPARPIMSNGPRLSLEFNGITSSRQSRGFKAVYSFTESKYNDHPSFLLNSSRIKRD
;
A
#
# COMPACT_ATOMS: atom_id res chain seq x y z
N MET A 1 5.61 -4.12 13.25
CA MET A 1 4.57 -5.12 12.89
C MET A 1 5.25 -6.17 12.02
N ILE A 2 5.10 -7.45 12.34
CA ILE A 2 5.68 -8.56 11.57
C ILE A 2 4.49 -9.31 10.97
N CYS A 3 4.44 -9.38 9.64
CA CYS A 3 3.42 -10.13 8.91
C CYS A 3 4.03 -11.47 8.49
N ASP A 4 4.21 -12.36 9.47
CA ASP A 4 4.78 -13.69 9.26
C ASP A 4 3.67 -14.71 9.00
N GLY A 5 3.89 -15.61 8.05
CA GLY A 5 2.95 -16.69 7.72
C GLY A 5 1.58 -16.27 7.19
N VAL A 6 1.37 -14.99 6.86
CA VAL A 6 0.10 -14.45 6.32
C VAL A 6 0.32 -13.61 5.06
N ASP A 7 -0.72 -13.49 4.24
CA ASP A 7 -0.74 -12.55 3.11
C ASP A 7 -0.39 -11.13 3.58
N SER A 8 0.41 -10.43 2.79
CA SER A 8 0.81 -9.06 3.10
C SER A 8 0.83 -8.15 1.87
N LEU A 9 0.65 -6.87 2.10
CA LEU A 9 0.77 -5.80 1.11
C LEU A 9 1.84 -4.82 1.60
N VAL A 10 2.90 -4.64 0.82
CA VAL A 10 3.99 -3.73 1.13
C VAL A 10 3.85 -2.47 0.29
N ALA A 11 3.98 -1.30 0.91
CA ALA A 11 3.98 -0.02 0.22
C ALA A 11 5.39 0.57 0.14
N TYR A 12 5.74 1.09 -1.04
CA TYR A 12 7.03 1.70 -1.32
C TYR A 12 6.86 3.08 -1.95
N VAL A 13 7.70 4.01 -1.53
CA VAL A 13 7.93 5.30 -2.18
C VAL A 13 9.22 5.26 -2.99
N HIS A 14 9.42 6.24 -3.87
CA HIS A 14 10.63 6.32 -4.68
C HIS A 14 11.48 7.49 -4.21
N ILE A 15 12.64 7.21 -3.63
CA ILE A 15 13.65 8.21 -3.22
C ILE A 15 14.91 7.92 -4.03
N ASP A 16 15.45 8.91 -4.74
CA ASP A 16 16.68 8.76 -5.54
C ASP A 16 16.70 7.53 -6.46
N ARG A 17 15.57 7.27 -7.12
CA ARG A 17 15.34 6.10 -8.01
C ARG A 17 15.35 4.74 -7.30
N LYS A 18 15.43 4.70 -5.97
CA LYS A 18 15.30 3.49 -5.16
C LYS A 18 13.89 3.38 -4.58
N LYS A 19 13.44 2.14 -4.37
CA LYS A 19 12.18 1.84 -3.67
C LYS A 19 12.47 1.77 -2.17
N GLU A 20 11.86 2.66 -1.42
CA GLU A 20 11.96 2.69 0.04
C GLU A 20 10.64 2.24 0.66
N LYS A 21 10.70 1.25 1.55
CA LYS A 21 9.52 0.70 2.21
C LYS A 21 8.97 1.69 3.22
N ILE A 22 7.69 2.05 3.08
CA ILE A 22 7.03 3.00 3.98
C ILE A 22 5.97 2.37 4.86
N ASP A 23 5.38 1.24 4.45
CA ASP A 23 4.39 0.54 5.28
C ASP A 23 4.28 -0.95 4.92
N LEU A 24 3.69 -1.72 5.83
CA LEU A 24 3.40 -3.14 5.71
C LEU A 24 2.01 -3.44 6.28
N PHE A 25 1.11 -3.91 5.41
CA PHE A 25 -0.25 -4.26 5.78
C PHE A 25 -0.43 -5.78 5.76
N CYS A 26 -1.09 -6.31 6.77
CA CYS A 26 -1.57 -7.69 6.77
C CYS A 26 -2.87 -7.84 7.57
N GLY A 27 -3.61 -8.90 7.27
CA GLY A 27 -4.93 -9.15 7.84
C GLY A 27 -6.00 -8.18 7.34
N GLU A 28 -7.09 -8.07 8.12
CA GLU A 28 -8.28 -7.28 7.76
C GLU A 28 -8.30 -5.88 8.36
N LYS A 29 -7.29 -5.54 9.18
CA LYS A 29 -7.25 -4.24 9.84
C LYS A 29 -7.18 -3.14 8.75
N PRO A 30 -8.06 -2.14 8.81
CA PRO A 30 -8.00 -1.03 7.87
C PRO A 30 -6.64 -0.35 7.99
N ALA A 31 -5.93 -0.26 6.88
CA ALA A 31 -4.69 0.50 6.79
C ALA A 31 -4.93 1.97 7.11
N ARG A 32 -3.98 2.60 7.81
CA ARG A 32 -3.98 4.06 7.94
C ARG A 32 -3.68 4.66 6.57
N PRO A 33 -4.19 5.86 6.27
CA PRO A 33 -3.84 6.52 5.03
C PRO A 33 -2.33 6.78 4.97
N ILE A 34 -1.72 6.49 3.82
CA ILE A 34 -0.30 6.77 3.55
C ILE A 34 -0.16 7.65 2.32
N MET A 35 0.82 8.55 2.34
CA MET A 35 1.09 9.48 1.25
C MET A 35 2.43 9.16 0.60
N SER A 36 2.47 9.17 -0.73
CA SER A 36 3.74 9.11 -1.45
C SER A 36 4.47 10.45 -1.39
N ASN A 37 5.78 10.40 -1.58
CA ASN A 37 6.65 11.57 -1.68
C ASN A 37 6.65 12.21 -3.08
N GLY A 38 5.71 11.84 -3.95
CA GLY A 38 5.67 12.29 -5.35
C GLY A 38 4.74 11.43 -6.21
N PRO A 39 4.90 11.43 -7.55
CA PRO A 39 3.92 10.86 -8.49
C PRO A 39 4.00 9.34 -8.61
N ARG A 40 4.62 8.65 -7.65
CA ARG A 40 4.82 7.20 -7.70
C ARG A 40 4.65 6.58 -6.33
N LEU A 41 3.68 5.66 -6.24
CA LEU A 41 3.51 4.74 -5.13
C LEU A 41 3.53 3.32 -5.69
N SER A 42 4.35 2.43 -5.14
CA SER A 42 4.36 1.02 -5.50
C SER A 42 3.77 0.17 -4.39
N LEU A 43 2.87 -0.74 -4.76
CA LEU A 43 2.30 -1.73 -3.87
C LEU A 43 2.74 -3.13 -4.34
N GLU A 44 3.20 -3.94 -3.40
CA GLU A 44 3.63 -5.31 -3.65
C GLU A 44 2.82 -6.26 -2.77
N PHE A 45 2.06 -7.15 -3.39
CA PHE A 45 1.26 -8.15 -2.69
C PHE A 45 2.01 -9.48 -2.62
N ASN A 46 2.27 -9.93 -1.40
CA ASN A 46 2.87 -11.23 -1.10
C ASN A 46 1.78 -12.17 -0.59
N GLY A 47 1.20 -12.95 -1.50
CA GLY A 47 0.17 -13.95 -1.18
C GLY A 47 0.81 -15.31 -0.92
N ILE A 48 1.12 -15.60 0.35
CA ILE A 48 1.70 -16.89 0.77
C ILE A 48 0.64 -17.90 1.21
N THR A 49 -0.58 -17.43 1.50
CA THR A 49 -1.70 -18.25 1.93
C THR A 49 -2.67 -18.46 0.77
N SER A 50 -2.80 -19.69 0.28
CA SER A 50 -3.81 -20.06 -0.72
C SER A 50 -5.11 -20.49 -0.04
N SER A 51 -5.85 -19.53 0.52
CA SER A 51 -7.15 -19.80 1.13
C SER A 51 -8.30 -19.40 0.20
N ARG A 52 -9.41 -20.16 0.21
CA ARG A 52 -10.66 -19.73 -0.45
C ARG A 52 -11.20 -18.41 0.11
N GLN A 53 -10.74 -18.03 1.30
CA GLN A 53 -11.14 -16.88 2.09
C GLN A 53 -10.21 -15.68 1.93
N SER A 54 -9.16 -15.69 1.10
CA SER A 54 -8.30 -14.52 0.85
C SER A 54 -7.90 -14.46 -0.62
N ARG A 55 -8.67 -13.72 -1.44
CA ARG A 55 -8.52 -13.74 -2.91
C ARG A 55 -7.67 -12.60 -3.49
N GLY A 56 -7.09 -11.74 -2.65
CA GLY A 56 -6.24 -10.64 -3.10
C GLY A 56 -6.38 -9.41 -2.23
N PHE A 57 -6.28 -8.21 -2.81
CA PHE A 57 -6.40 -6.96 -2.07
C PHE A 57 -7.27 -5.94 -2.81
N LYS A 58 -7.83 -4.99 -2.05
CA LYS A 58 -8.49 -3.79 -2.58
C LYS A 58 -7.85 -2.56 -1.95
N ALA A 59 -7.51 -1.59 -2.79
CA ALA A 59 -6.97 -0.31 -2.39
C ALA A 59 -7.85 0.82 -2.94
N VAL A 60 -7.98 1.91 -2.17
CA VAL A 60 -8.62 3.15 -2.59
C VAL A 60 -7.58 4.26 -2.47
N TYR A 61 -7.34 4.98 -3.55
CA TYR A 61 -6.35 6.05 -3.61
C TYR A 61 -6.94 7.33 -4.20
N SER A 62 -6.28 8.44 -3.94
CA SER A 62 -6.58 9.74 -4.54
C SER A 62 -5.30 10.50 -4.83
N PHE A 63 -5.36 11.43 -5.78
CA PHE A 63 -4.28 12.38 -6.02
C PHE A 63 -4.45 13.59 -5.11
N THR A 64 -3.35 14.04 -4.50
CA THR A 64 -3.29 15.27 -3.72
C THR A 64 -2.37 16.24 -4.44
N GLU A 65 -2.93 17.30 -4.99
CA GLU A 65 -2.18 18.44 -5.52
C GLU A 65 -1.99 19.46 -4.39
N SER A 66 -0.73 19.80 -4.12
CA SER A 66 -0.41 20.95 -3.28
C SER A 66 0.14 22.05 -4.18
N LYS A 67 -0.11 23.31 -3.84
CA LYS A 67 0.44 24.49 -4.54
C LYS A 67 1.98 24.53 -4.54
N TYR A 68 2.63 23.66 -3.75
CA TYR A 68 4.07 23.64 -3.49
C TYR A 68 4.79 22.44 -4.11
N ASN A 69 4.04 21.44 -4.59
CA ASN A 69 4.62 20.28 -5.24
C ASN A 69 4.38 20.39 -6.75
N ASP A 70 5.45 20.41 -7.55
CA ASP A 70 5.37 20.36 -9.02
C ASP A 70 4.70 19.07 -9.53
N HIS A 71 4.55 18.05 -8.66
CA HIS A 71 3.94 16.77 -8.99
C HIS A 71 2.90 16.34 -7.94
N PRO A 72 1.75 15.79 -8.37
CA PRO A 72 0.74 15.29 -7.46
C PRO A 72 1.27 14.07 -6.68
N SER A 73 0.98 14.04 -5.38
CA SER A 73 1.24 12.87 -4.54
C SER A 73 0.04 11.92 -4.55
N PHE A 74 0.29 10.63 -4.41
CA PHE A 74 -0.73 9.62 -4.16
C PHE A 74 -1.00 9.52 -2.67
N LEU A 75 -2.26 9.71 -2.28
CA LEU A 75 -2.77 9.32 -0.97
C LEU A 75 -3.47 7.98 -1.11
N LEU A 76 -2.90 6.93 -0.52
CA LEU A 76 -3.59 5.67 -0.33
C LEU A 76 -4.52 5.83 0.87
N ASN A 77 -5.81 6.00 0.62
CA ASN A 77 -6.82 6.24 1.66
C ASN A 77 -7.11 4.99 2.49
N SER A 78 -7.13 3.83 1.83
CA SER A 78 -7.27 2.55 2.51
C SER A 78 -6.76 1.41 1.64
N SER A 79 -6.25 0.37 2.29
CA SER A 79 -5.98 -0.92 1.69
C SER A 79 -6.43 -2.03 2.63
N ARG A 80 -7.06 -3.05 2.08
CA ARG A 80 -7.42 -4.28 2.79
C ARG A 80 -7.14 -5.48 1.92
N ILE A 81 -6.62 -6.54 2.53
CA ILE A 81 -6.59 -7.86 1.94
C ILE A 81 -8.04 -8.35 1.92
N LYS A 82 -8.56 -8.67 0.74
CA LYS A 82 -9.93 -9.13 0.55
C LYS A 82 -10.05 -10.54 1.10
N ARG A 83 -10.84 -10.69 2.16
CA ARG A 83 -11.56 -11.93 2.43
C ARG A 83 -12.89 -11.92 1.70
N ASP A 84 -13.32 -13.08 1.19
CA ASP A 84 -14.63 -13.22 0.51
C ASP A 84 -15.75 -12.83 1.48
#